data_AF-A0A9X8HC30-F1
#
_entry.id   AF-A0A9X8HC30-F1
#
_cell.length_a   1.000
_cell.length_b   1.000
_cell.length_c   1.000
_cell.angle_alpha   90.00
_cell.angle_beta   90.00
_cell.angle_gamma   90.00
#
_symmetry.space_group_name_H-M   'P 1'
#
loop_
_entity.id
_entity.type
_entity.pdbx_description
1 polymer ?
#
loop_
_entity_poly.entity_id
_entity_poly.type
_entity_poly.pdbx_seq_one_letter_code
_entity_poly.pdbx_strand_id
1 'polypeptide(L)'
;MSNNTQHPKGRHDLEERVAHLQSVTNYKGDFKDAKSPLELEDGALVAGGALDLLSKEAFALFSQYAAIGVIYGLIPALNFPIFNVYLRLEGYQTASYSTLVMLGWSFKAFMGMMSDCFPIFGYRRKSWLLIGWMVTMICLMIMTFSSLGEPYCNREKAAKRKSRACTKPYSNASLKDHDLFNLSAPDNGGLFIILSMFVSLGYVTAACASDAMVVQYAQREPLAIRGRIQTAIYTVRTFTGI
;
A
#
# COMPACT_ATOMS: atom_id res chain seq x y z
N MET A 1 -2.55 -68.74 -3.56
CA MET A 1 -1.88 -67.43 -3.52
C MET A 1 -1.71 -66.96 -4.96
N SER A 2 -2.59 -66.07 -5.45
CA SER A 2 -2.23 -65.13 -6.51
C SER A 2 -3.29 -64.03 -6.56
N ASN A 3 -2.94 -62.89 -5.95
CA ASN A 3 -3.69 -61.64 -6.02
C ASN A 3 -3.61 -61.10 -7.45
N ASN A 4 -4.75 -60.89 -8.10
CA ASN A 4 -4.80 -60.12 -9.33
C ASN A 4 -5.30 -58.71 -8.99
N THR A 5 -4.36 -57.81 -8.79
CA THR A 5 -4.58 -56.38 -8.52
C THR A 5 -5.23 -55.72 -9.73
N GLN A 6 -6.53 -55.48 -9.64
CA GLN A 6 -7.27 -54.62 -10.55
C GLN A 6 -6.77 -53.18 -10.37
N HIS A 7 -5.97 -52.71 -11.33
CA HIS A 7 -5.47 -51.33 -11.36
C HIS A 7 -6.65 -50.33 -11.39
N PRO A 8 -6.73 -49.38 -10.44
CA PRO A 8 -7.87 -48.45 -10.32
C PRO A 8 -7.99 -47.44 -11.48
N LYS A 9 -6.96 -47.32 -12.33
CA LYS A 9 -6.92 -46.35 -13.45
C LYS A 9 -7.91 -46.66 -14.58
N GLY A 10 -8.17 -47.95 -14.88
CA GLY A 10 -9.03 -48.33 -15.99
C GLY A 10 -10.53 -48.15 -15.69
N ARG A 11 -10.92 -48.21 -14.41
CA ARG A 11 -12.32 -48.08 -13.99
C ARG A 11 -12.80 -46.63 -14.04
N HIS A 12 -11.95 -45.69 -13.62
CA HIS A 12 -12.22 -44.25 -13.73
C HIS A 12 -12.32 -43.77 -15.19
N ASP A 13 -11.45 -44.27 -16.08
CA ASP A 13 -11.46 -43.89 -17.51
C ASP A 13 -12.72 -44.42 -18.23
N LEU A 14 -13.22 -45.59 -17.81
CA LEU A 14 -14.48 -46.15 -18.29
C LEU A 14 -15.68 -45.38 -17.71
N GLU A 15 -15.65 -44.96 -16.46
CA GLU A 15 -16.69 -44.14 -15.84
C GLU A 15 -16.78 -42.75 -16.50
N GLU A 16 -15.66 -42.09 -16.82
CA GLU A 16 -15.65 -40.84 -17.57
C GLU A 16 -16.20 -41.00 -18.99
N ARG A 17 -15.83 -42.08 -19.70
CA ARG A 17 -16.34 -42.35 -21.05
C ARG A 17 -17.84 -42.70 -21.04
N VAL A 18 -18.32 -43.42 -20.04
CA VAL A 18 -19.75 -43.73 -19.87
C VAL A 18 -20.54 -42.48 -19.51
N ALA A 19 -20.01 -41.62 -18.63
CA ALA A 19 -20.61 -40.32 -18.33
C ALA A 19 -20.68 -39.41 -19.57
N HIS A 20 -19.63 -39.40 -20.40
CA HIS A 20 -19.60 -38.65 -21.67
C HIS A 20 -20.59 -39.23 -22.69
N LEU A 21 -20.74 -40.54 -22.80
CA LEU A 21 -21.71 -41.15 -23.72
C LEU A 21 -23.15 -40.95 -23.24
N GLN A 22 -23.39 -41.00 -21.92
CA GLN A 22 -24.70 -40.71 -21.33
C GLN A 22 -25.09 -39.24 -21.45
N SER A 23 -24.13 -38.30 -21.38
CA SER A 23 -24.40 -36.87 -21.62
C SER A 23 -24.74 -36.58 -23.08
N VAL A 24 -24.09 -37.29 -24.01
CA VAL A 24 -24.33 -37.14 -25.46
C VAL A 24 -25.65 -37.79 -25.91
N THR A 25 -26.03 -38.92 -25.31
CA THR A 25 -27.22 -39.69 -25.74
C THR A 25 -28.54 -39.24 -25.11
N ASN A 26 -28.53 -38.65 -23.91
CA ASN A 26 -29.75 -38.17 -23.23
C ASN A 26 -30.17 -36.73 -23.59
N TYR A 27 -29.47 -36.03 -24.47
CA TYR A 27 -29.68 -34.59 -24.66
C TYR A 27 -30.06 -34.22 -26.09
N LYS A 28 -31.38 -34.22 -26.36
CA LYS A 28 -32.00 -33.54 -27.53
C LYS A 28 -32.47 -32.14 -27.14
N GLY A 29 -31.57 -31.35 -26.54
CA GLY A 29 -31.79 -29.95 -26.16
C GLY A 29 -30.64 -29.10 -26.66
N ASP A 30 -30.95 -27.88 -27.13
CA ASP A 30 -30.03 -26.93 -27.74
C ASP A 30 -28.85 -26.64 -26.78
N PHE A 31 -27.62 -26.94 -27.21
CA PHE A 31 -26.37 -26.73 -26.46
C PHE A 31 -25.97 -25.25 -26.31
N LYS A 32 -26.94 -24.33 -26.47
CA LYS A 32 -26.75 -22.89 -26.33
C LYS A 32 -26.94 -22.39 -24.90
N ASP A 33 -27.73 -23.10 -24.09
CA ASP A 33 -28.08 -22.66 -22.74
C ASP A 33 -27.11 -23.17 -21.64
N ALA A 34 -26.19 -24.08 -22.00
CA ALA A 34 -25.16 -24.61 -21.09
C ALA A 34 -23.74 -24.08 -21.37
N LYS A 35 -23.57 -23.21 -22.38
CA LYS A 35 -22.33 -22.45 -22.53
C LYS A 35 -22.20 -21.48 -21.35
N SER A 36 -20.96 -21.25 -20.90
CA SER A 36 -20.64 -20.07 -20.09
C SER A 36 -21.34 -18.84 -20.68
N PRO A 37 -21.84 -17.89 -19.86
CA PRO A 37 -22.54 -16.71 -20.37
C PRO A 37 -21.80 -16.15 -21.58
N LEU A 38 -22.48 -15.99 -22.72
CA LEU A 38 -21.85 -15.60 -24.00
C LEU A 38 -20.99 -14.32 -23.85
N GLU A 39 -21.34 -13.49 -22.88
CA GLU A 39 -20.65 -12.25 -22.45
C GLU A 39 -19.24 -12.47 -21.86
N LEU A 40 -18.90 -13.70 -21.44
CA LEU A 40 -17.62 -14.07 -20.82
C LEU A 40 -16.73 -14.94 -21.74
N GLU A 41 -17.14 -15.20 -22.99
CA GLU A 41 -16.33 -15.99 -23.94
C GLU A 41 -14.99 -15.32 -24.32
N ASP A 42 -14.84 -14.01 -24.09
CA ASP A 42 -13.58 -13.26 -24.27
C ASP A 42 -12.60 -13.44 -23.07
N GLY A 43 -12.95 -14.33 -22.13
CA GLY A 43 -12.10 -14.75 -21.02
C GLY A 43 -12.12 -13.84 -19.80
N ALA A 44 -13.07 -12.90 -19.70
CA ALA A 44 -13.33 -12.16 -18.46
C ALA A 44 -13.85 -13.09 -17.35
N LEU A 45 -13.48 -12.82 -16.10
CA LEU A 45 -13.90 -13.66 -14.95
C LEU A 45 -15.24 -13.20 -14.35
N VAL A 46 -15.61 -11.93 -14.55
CA VAL A 46 -16.83 -11.32 -14.02
C VAL A 46 -17.41 -10.36 -15.07
N ALA A 47 -18.74 -10.27 -15.13
CA ALA A 47 -19.45 -9.34 -16.01
C ALA A 47 -19.21 -7.86 -15.62
N GLY A 48 -19.49 -6.94 -16.54
CA GLY A 48 -19.41 -5.49 -16.31
C GLY A 48 -18.33 -4.76 -17.12
N GLY A 49 -17.65 -5.46 -18.02
CA GLY A 49 -16.71 -4.88 -18.99
C GLY A 49 -15.43 -4.31 -18.38
N ALA A 50 -14.41 -4.14 -19.22
CA ALA A 50 -13.16 -3.53 -18.80
C ALA A 50 -13.36 -2.06 -18.43
N LEU A 51 -12.76 -1.61 -17.33
CA LEU A 51 -12.77 -0.21 -16.92
C LEU A 51 -12.09 0.64 -18.00
N ASP A 52 -12.78 1.67 -18.47
CA ASP A 52 -12.18 2.69 -19.33
C ASP A 52 -11.23 3.56 -18.49
N LEU A 53 -9.97 3.67 -18.92
CA LEU A 53 -8.91 4.36 -18.20
C LEU A 53 -9.14 5.88 -18.14
N LEU A 54 -9.93 6.43 -19.06
CA LEU A 54 -10.30 7.85 -19.07
C LEU A 54 -11.63 8.14 -18.36
N SER A 55 -12.26 7.12 -17.79
CA SER A 55 -13.46 7.31 -17.00
C SER A 55 -13.19 8.06 -15.69
N LYS A 56 -14.23 8.70 -15.15
CA LYS A 56 -14.16 9.36 -13.83
C LYS A 56 -13.78 8.39 -12.71
N GLU A 57 -14.23 7.14 -12.81
CA GLU A 57 -13.90 6.10 -11.83
C GLU A 57 -12.41 5.74 -11.87
N ALA A 58 -11.84 5.56 -13.07
CA ALA A 58 -10.42 5.31 -13.24
C ALA A 58 -9.58 6.49 -12.75
N PHE A 59 -9.98 7.73 -13.04
CA PHE A 59 -9.27 8.91 -12.56
C PHE A 59 -9.25 9.00 -11.03
N ALA A 60 -10.38 8.73 -10.36
CA ALA A 60 -10.44 8.69 -8.90
C ALA A 60 -9.52 7.60 -8.31
N LEU A 61 -9.46 6.43 -8.97
CA LEU A 61 -8.55 5.36 -8.60
C LEU A 61 -7.08 5.74 -8.81
N PHE A 62 -6.75 6.44 -9.91
CA PHE A 62 -5.39 6.90 -10.15
C PHE A 62 -4.97 8.01 -9.19
N SER A 63 -5.83 8.98 -8.88
CA SER A 63 -5.53 10.02 -7.89
C SER A 63 -5.24 9.42 -6.51
N GLN A 64 -5.96 8.35 -6.17
CA GLN A 64 -5.74 7.60 -4.95
C GLN A 64 -4.35 6.96 -4.90
N TYR A 65 -3.96 6.24 -5.96
CA TYR A 65 -2.64 5.62 -6.06
C TYR A 65 -1.50 6.64 -6.17
N ALA A 66 -1.76 7.79 -6.79
CA ALA A 66 -0.84 8.91 -6.83
C ALA A 66 -0.51 9.40 -5.42
N ALA A 67 -1.54 9.64 -4.61
CA ALA A 67 -1.38 10.06 -3.22
C ALA A 67 -0.66 9.00 -2.36
N ILE A 68 -0.95 7.70 -2.57
CA ILE A 68 -0.21 6.61 -1.92
C ILE A 68 1.29 6.69 -2.28
N GLY A 69 1.61 6.87 -3.57
CA GLY A 69 3.00 7.00 -4.03
C GLY A 69 3.73 8.16 -3.34
N VAL A 70 3.10 9.34 -3.29
CA VAL A 70 3.67 10.53 -2.64
C VAL A 70 4.00 10.24 -1.17
N ILE A 71 3.07 9.68 -0.40
CA ILE A 71 3.30 9.42 1.03
C ILE A 71 4.32 8.30 1.24
N TYR A 72 4.28 7.26 0.40
CA TYR A 72 5.20 6.14 0.45
C TYR A 72 6.65 6.58 0.20
N GLY A 73 6.89 7.53 -0.72
CA GLY A 73 8.22 8.11 -0.94
C GLY A 73 8.60 9.15 0.10
N LEU A 74 7.68 10.08 0.41
CA LEU A 74 7.96 11.24 1.25
C LEU A 74 8.29 10.85 2.70
N ILE A 75 7.48 10.02 3.35
CA ILE A 75 7.62 9.75 4.79
C ILE A 75 8.99 9.10 5.10
N PRO A 76 9.44 8.05 4.38
CA PRO A 76 10.80 7.53 4.55
C PRO A 76 11.88 8.55 4.21
N ALA A 77 11.69 9.37 3.15
CA ALA A 77 12.67 10.36 2.73
C ALA A 77 12.91 11.45 3.78
N LEU A 78 11.92 11.77 4.62
CA LEU A 78 12.06 12.73 5.73
C LEU A 78 13.06 12.28 6.81
N ASN A 79 13.41 10.98 6.88
CA ASN A 79 14.30 10.45 7.91
C ASN A 79 15.67 11.14 7.90
N PHE A 80 16.24 11.34 6.72
CA PHE A 80 17.55 11.96 6.61
C PHE A 80 17.55 13.46 7.00
N PRO A 81 16.77 14.34 6.36
CA PRO A 81 16.82 15.78 6.65
C PRO A 81 16.32 16.13 8.06
N ILE A 82 15.24 15.50 8.54
CA ILE A 82 14.66 15.84 9.84
C ILE A 82 15.40 15.14 10.97
N PHE A 83 15.49 13.81 10.91
CA PHE A 83 15.96 13.05 12.08
C PHE A 83 17.49 12.99 12.16
N ASN A 84 18.20 12.81 11.04
CA ASN A 84 19.66 12.75 11.06
C ASN A 84 20.32 14.13 11.05
N VAL A 85 19.82 15.08 10.25
CA VAL A 85 20.49 16.39 10.07
C VAL A 85 19.95 17.45 11.02
N TYR A 86 18.63 17.57 11.18
CA TYR A 86 18.02 18.66 11.97
C TYR A 86 18.02 18.35 13.48
N LEU A 87 17.47 17.21 13.89
CA LEU A 87 17.40 16.81 15.31
C LEU A 87 18.65 16.03 15.77
N ARG A 88 19.39 15.44 14.83
CA ARG A 88 20.59 14.62 15.09
C ARG A 88 20.32 13.49 16.08
N LEU A 89 19.22 12.77 15.84
CA LEU A 89 18.83 11.57 16.57
C LEU A 89 19.91 10.49 16.44
N GLU A 90 20.01 9.64 17.46
CA GLU A 90 20.95 8.52 17.45
C GLU A 90 20.55 7.45 16.43
N GLY A 91 21.51 6.61 16.04
CA GLY A 91 21.29 5.53 15.07
C GLY A 91 20.15 4.59 15.46
N TYR A 92 19.97 4.31 16.75
CA TYR A 92 18.88 3.45 17.22
C TYR A 92 17.50 4.11 17.06
N GLN A 93 17.40 5.43 17.23
CA GLN A 93 16.14 6.19 17.11
C GLN A 93 15.72 6.32 15.65
N THR A 94 16.67 6.62 14.77
CA THR A 94 16.44 6.68 13.31
C THR A 94 16.12 5.31 12.71
N ALA A 95 16.74 4.24 13.22
CA ALA A 95 16.37 2.87 12.87
C ALA A 95 14.95 2.53 13.32
N SER A 96 14.59 2.91 14.55
CA SER A 96 13.23 2.74 15.08
C SER A 96 12.18 3.48 14.25
N TYR A 97 12.50 4.67 13.74
CA TYR A 97 11.61 5.38 12.81
C TYR A 97 11.34 4.56 11.54
N SER A 98 12.39 4.07 10.88
CA SER A 98 12.24 3.28 9.65
C SER A 98 11.41 2.02 9.87
N THR A 99 11.59 1.33 11.00
CA THR A 99 10.79 0.14 11.32
C THR A 99 9.34 0.48 11.63
N LEU A 100 9.07 1.58 12.34
CA LEU A 100 7.70 2.03 12.65
C LEU A 100 6.93 2.47 11.41
N VAL A 101 7.59 3.09 10.43
CA VAL A 101 6.97 3.42 9.14
C VAL A 101 6.70 2.14 8.32
N MET A 102 7.61 1.17 8.34
CA MET A 102 7.37 -0.12 7.68
C MET A 102 6.28 -0.95 8.38
N LEU A 103 6.09 -0.78 9.70
CA LEU A 103 5.14 -1.55 10.49
C LEU A 103 3.71 -1.47 9.96
N GLY A 104 3.31 -0.33 9.40
CA GLY A 104 1.98 -0.18 8.79
C GLY A 104 1.71 -1.23 7.70
N TRP A 105 2.73 -1.57 6.90
CA TRP A 105 2.62 -2.59 5.85
C TRP A 105 2.43 -4.00 6.42
N SER A 106 2.97 -4.29 7.60
CA SER A 106 2.75 -5.58 8.27
C SER A 106 1.28 -5.78 8.64
N PHE A 107 0.56 -4.71 8.98
CA PHE A 107 -0.87 -4.76 9.30
C PHE A 107 -1.79 -4.76 8.07
N LYS A 108 -1.23 -4.69 6.85
CA LYS A 108 -1.99 -4.64 5.60
C LYS A 108 -2.99 -5.80 5.48
N ALA A 109 -2.58 -7.02 5.79
CA ALA A 109 -3.44 -8.20 5.72
C ALA A 109 -4.64 -8.11 6.68
N PHE A 110 -4.41 -7.66 7.90
CA PHE A 110 -5.46 -7.48 8.92
C PHE A 110 -6.45 -6.38 8.52
N MET A 111 -5.94 -5.24 8.04
CA MET A 111 -6.78 -4.13 7.55
C MET A 111 -7.60 -4.55 6.32
N GLY A 112 -7.02 -5.34 5.42
CA GLY A 112 -7.73 -5.94 4.28
C GLY A 112 -8.87 -6.83 4.73
N MET A 113 -8.61 -7.76 5.64
CA MET A 113 -9.63 -8.66 6.22
C MET A 113 -10.76 -7.87 6.89
N MET A 114 -10.45 -6.84 7.69
CA MET A 114 -11.46 -6.00 8.31
C MET A 114 -12.33 -5.28 7.27
N SER A 115 -11.72 -4.77 6.20
CA SER A 115 -12.46 -4.09 5.13
C SER A 115 -13.42 -5.01 4.37
N ASP A 116 -13.10 -6.30 4.25
CA ASP A 116 -13.95 -7.29 3.57
C ASP A 116 -15.07 -7.83 4.47
N CYS A 117 -14.79 -8.01 5.77
CA CYS A 117 -15.73 -8.57 6.74
C CYS A 117 -16.73 -7.55 7.31
N PHE A 118 -16.35 -6.27 7.44
CA PHE A 118 -17.15 -5.25 8.11
C PHE A 118 -17.55 -4.12 7.13
N PRO A 119 -18.71 -4.24 6.45
CA PRO A 119 -19.27 -3.14 5.67
C PRO A 119 -19.71 -1.99 6.58
N ILE A 120 -19.29 -0.77 6.27
CA ILE A 120 -19.68 0.44 7.01
C ILE A 120 -20.64 1.25 6.14
N PHE A 121 -21.84 1.56 6.66
CA PHE A 121 -22.92 2.24 5.94
C PHE A 121 -23.33 1.57 4.61
N GLY A 122 -23.25 0.23 4.55
CA GLY A 122 -23.57 -0.54 3.34
C GLY A 122 -22.48 -0.54 2.27
N TYR A 123 -21.44 0.28 2.41
CA TYR A 123 -20.27 0.29 1.52
C TYR A 123 -19.13 -0.52 2.14
N ARG A 124 -18.63 -1.51 1.40
CA ARG A 124 -17.51 -2.35 1.86
C ARG A 124 -16.15 -1.67 1.72
N ARG A 125 -15.91 -0.90 0.66
CA ARG A 125 -14.54 -0.43 0.32
C ARG A 125 -14.36 1.08 0.41
N LYS A 126 -15.34 1.84 -0.10
CA LYS A 126 -15.31 3.30 -0.12
C LYS A 126 -15.21 3.90 1.30
N SER A 127 -15.92 3.33 2.27
CA SER A 127 -15.86 3.79 3.66
C SER A 127 -14.47 3.61 4.28
N TRP A 128 -13.85 2.44 4.11
CA TRP A 128 -12.51 2.16 4.63
C TRP A 128 -11.41 2.99 3.95
N LEU A 129 -11.57 3.24 2.64
CA LEU A 129 -10.71 4.17 1.89
C LEU A 129 -10.73 5.56 2.53
N LEU A 130 -11.93 6.11 2.78
CA LEU A 130 -12.10 7.44 3.37
C LEU A 130 -11.55 7.50 4.80
N ILE A 131 -11.82 6.49 5.63
CA ILE A 131 -11.30 6.43 7.01
C ILE A 131 -9.77 6.48 7.01
N GLY A 132 -9.12 5.65 6.17
CA GLY A 132 -7.66 5.63 6.05
C GLY A 132 -7.09 7.01 5.72
N TRP A 133 -7.67 7.70 4.75
CA TRP A 133 -7.25 9.05 4.39
C TRP A 133 -7.55 10.11 5.43
N MET A 134 -8.69 10.03 6.11
CA MET A 134 -9.00 10.98 7.18
C MET A 134 -7.97 10.88 8.30
N VAL A 135 -7.59 9.67 8.70
CA VAL A 135 -6.50 9.45 9.68
C VAL A 135 -5.19 10.05 9.17
N THR A 136 -4.80 9.74 7.93
CA THR A 136 -3.59 10.29 7.32
C THR A 136 -3.60 11.82 7.25
N MET A 137 -4.70 12.42 6.82
CA MET A 137 -4.85 13.88 6.72
C MET A 137 -4.75 14.55 8.08
N ILE A 138 -5.40 14.01 9.11
CA ILE A 138 -5.34 14.55 10.47
C ILE A 138 -3.90 14.48 10.99
N CYS A 139 -3.22 13.33 10.85
CA CYS A 139 -1.85 13.19 11.32
C CYS A 139 -0.88 14.12 10.57
N LEU A 140 -0.99 14.23 9.24
CA LEU A 140 -0.19 15.16 8.45
C LEU A 140 -0.48 16.61 8.84
N MET A 141 -1.76 16.95 9.07
CA MET A 141 -2.14 18.29 9.52
C MET A 141 -1.48 18.64 10.86
N ILE A 142 -1.51 17.71 11.83
CA ILE A 142 -0.81 17.89 13.11
C ILE A 142 0.70 18.06 12.88
N MET A 143 1.32 17.24 12.02
CA MET A 143 2.75 17.38 11.69
C MET A 143 3.08 18.73 11.05
N THR A 144 2.22 19.26 10.18
CA THR A 144 2.46 20.55 9.51
C THR A 144 2.35 21.74 10.45
N PHE A 145 1.47 21.68 11.45
CA PHE A 145 1.28 22.77 12.41
C PHE A 145 2.11 22.62 13.69
N SER A 146 2.71 21.45 13.93
CA SER A 146 3.62 21.25 15.05
C SER A 146 5.01 21.79 14.73
N SER A 147 5.61 22.51 15.67
CA SER A 147 7.00 22.93 15.55
C SER A 147 7.95 21.80 15.92
N LEU A 148 8.99 21.57 15.11
CA LEU A 148 10.09 20.64 15.41
C LEU A 148 11.01 21.13 16.56
N GLY A 149 10.84 22.37 17.02
CA GLY A 149 11.71 23.01 18.01
C GLY A 149 13.01 23.54 17.40
N GLU A 150 13.93 24.01 18.25
CA GLU A 150 15.24 24.49 17.80
C GLU A 150 16.13 23.33 17.29
N PRO A 151 16.87 23.51 16.19
CA PRO A 151 17.73 22.47 15.62
C PRO A 151 18.88 22.11 16.57
N TYR A 152 19.42 20.90 16.42
CA TYR A 152 20.59 20.45 17.21
C TYR A 152 21.78 21.40 17.12
N CYS A 153 22.03 21.99 15.94
CA CYS A 153 23.00 23.07 15.78
C CYS A 153 22.39 24.23 15.00
N ASN A 154 22.36 25.40 15.62
CA ASN A 154 21.79 26.59 15.00
C ASN A 154 22.75 27.20 13.96
N ARG A 155 22.59 26.77 12.70
CA ARG A 155 23.44 27.20 11.57
C ARG A 155 23.37 28.70 11.31
N GLU A 156 22.25 29.35 11.59
CA GLU A 156 22.11 30.80 11.42
C GLU A 156 22.97 31.57 12.42
N LYS A 157 22.91 31.18 13.71
CA LYS A 157 23.76 31.77 14.76
C LYS A 157 25.25 31.50 14.47
N ALA A 158 25.58 30.30 14.01
CA ALA A 158 26.95 29.94 13.63
C ALA A 158 27.46 30.78 12.44
N ALA A 159 26.62 31.00 11.42
CA ALA A 159 26.95 31.83 10.26
C ALA A 159 27.20 33.31 10.65
N LYS A 160 26.36 33.88 11.53
CA LYS A 160 26.54 35.25 12.05
C LYS A 160 27.86 35.42 12.81
N ARG A 161 28.31 34.38 13.53
CA ARG A 161 29.60 34.37 14.24
C ARG A 161 30.78 33.93 13.37
N LYS A 162 30.57 33.63 12.08
CA LYS A 162 31.58 33.03 11.16
C LYS A 162 32.25 31.78 11.75
N SER A 163 31.54 31.04 12.60
CA SER A 163 32.05 29.83 13.26
C SER A 163 31.67 28.58 12.45
N ARG A 164 32.63 27.64 12.30
CA ARG A 164 32.41 26.33 11.64
C ARG A 164 32.01 25.24 12.65
N ALA A 165 31.44 25.63 13.79
CA ALA A 165 31.08 24.72 14.88
C ALA A 165 30.14 23.58 14.42
N CYS A 166 29.11 23.87 13.62
CA CYS A 166 28.14 22.85 13.19
C CYS A 166 28.71 21.75 12.27
N THR A 167 29.91 21.90 11.74
CA THR A 167 30.59 20.86 10.94
C THR A 167 31.32 19.86 11.83
N LYS A 168 31.62 20.22 13.08
CA LYS A 168 32.34 19.36 14.02
C LYS A 168 31.36 18.63 14.95
N PRO A 169 31.72 17.44 15.47
CA PRO A 169 31.00 16.83 16.58
C PRO A 169 31.05 17.73 17.82
N TYR A 170 30.03 17.66 18.67
CA TYR A 170 29.95 18.43 19.91
C TYR A 170 31.19 18.24 20.81
N SER A 171 31.73 17.02 20.88
CA SER A 171 32.96 16.71 21.64
C SER A 171 34.19 17.51 21.22
N ASN A 172 34.23 17.96 19.96
CA ASN A 172 35.35 18.73 19.38
C ASN A 172 34.99 20.21 19.21
N ALA A 173 33.86 20.66 19.77
CA ALA A 173 33.44 22.06 19.75
C ALA A 173 34.26 22.89 20.75
N SER A 174 34.46 24.17 20.43
CA SER A 174 35.07 25.10 21.38
C SER A 174 34.06 25.44 22.47
N LEU A 175 34.51 25.66 23.72
CA LEU A 175 33.66 26.08 24.84
C LEU A 175 32.79 27.32 24.51
N LYS A 176 33.28 28.20 23.63
CA LYS A 176 32.56 29.41 23.18
C LYS A 176 31.41 29.13 22.20
N ASP A 177 31.40 27.96 21.58
CA ASP A 177 30.43 27.52 20.57
C ASP A 177 29.39 26.56 21.15
N HIS A 178 29.47 26.21 22.44
CA HIS A 178 28.52 25.28 23.08
C HIS A 178 27.09 25.83 23.10
N ASP A 179 26.92 27.15 23.14
CA ASP A 179 25.61 27.81 23.09
C ASP A 179 24.92 27.69 21.72
N LEU A 180 25.63 27.23 20.68
CA LEU A 180 25.08 26.94 19.35
C LEU A 180 24.41 25.56 19.29
N PHE A 181 24.70 24.68 20.26
CA PHE A 181 24.24 23.30 20.27
C PHE A 181 23.09 23.11 21.26
N ASN A 182 21.99 22.52 20.79
CA ASN A 182 20.86 22.11 21.62
C ASN A 182 20.86 20.59 21.78
N LEU A 183 21.32 20.10 22.93
CA LEU A 183 21.38 18.67 23.24
C LEU A 183 19.99 18.05 23.47
N SER A 184 18.96 18.84 23.72
CA SER A 184 17.57 18.39 23.90
C SER A 184 16.78 18.35 22.58
N ALA A 185 17.39 18.71 21.45
CA ALA A 185 16.72 18.63 20.14
C ALA A 185 16.20 17.20 19.82
N PRO A 186 16.94 16.11 20.09
CA PRO A 186 16.47 14.74 19.85
C PRO A 186 15.13 14.41 20.53
N ASP A 187 14.85 14.97 21.71
CA ASP A 187 13.65 14.66 22.49
C ASP A 187 12.34 15.07 21.78
N ASN A 188 12.41 16.09 20.91
CA ASN A 188 11.26 16.55 20.13
C ASN A 188 10.89 15.61 18.96
N GLY A 189 11.76 14.66 18.61
CA GLY A 189 11.53 13.76 17.48
C GLY A 189 10.41 12.74 17.70
N GLY A 190 10.14 12.37 18.95
CA GLY A 190 9.21 11.30 19.30
C GLY A 190 7.78 11.50 18.77
N LEU A 191 7.26 12.73 18.87
CA LEU A 191 5.92 13.07 18.37
C LEU A 191 5.82 12.85 16.85
N PHE A 192 6.81 13.28 16.08
CA PHE A 192 6.83 13.12 14.63
C PHE A 192 7.00 11.66 14.22
N ILE A 193 7.77 10.88 14.97
CA ILE A 193 7.92 9.43 14.76
C ILE A 193 6.59 8.72 14.95
N ILE A 194 5.87 9.00 16.05
CA ILE A 194 4.56 8.40 16.35
C ILE A 194 3.52 8.82 15.31
N LEU A 195 3.46 10.11 14.95
CA LEU A 195 2.54 10.58 13.91
C LEU A 195 2.83 9.92 12.56
N SER A 196 4.09 9.71 12.19
CA SER A 196 4.47 9.03 10.94
C SER A 196 4.06 7.55 10.93
N MET A 197 4.09 6.88 12.09
CA MET A 197 3.54 5.52 12.25
C MET A 197 2.03 5.51 11.97
N PHE A 198 1.27 6.45 12.54
CA PHE A 198 -0.18 6.56 12.28
C PHE A 198 -0.50 6.97 10.84
N VAL A 199 0.29 7.86 10.25
CA VAL A 199 0.22 8.16 8.80
C VAL A 199 0.37 6.86 8.02
N SER A 200 1.35 6.03 8.38
CA SER A 200 1.56 4.75 7.71
C SER A 200 0.40 3.78 7.85
N LEU A 201 -0.18 3.65 9.05
CA LEU A 201 -1.36 2.81 9.26
C LEU A 201 -2.57 3.32 8.47
N GLY A 202 -2.79 4.64 8.44
CA GLY A 202 -3.88 5.28 7.71
C GLY A 202 -3.79 5.04 6.20
N TYR A 203 -2.67 5.39 5.56
CA TYR A 203 -2.57 5.27 4.10
C TYR A 203 -2.51 3.79 3.67
N VAL A 204 -1.91 2.90 4.48
CA VAL A 204 -1.91 1.46 4.17
C VAL A 204 -3.32 0.90 4.21
N THR A 205 -4.16 1.34 5.16
CA THR A 205 -5.59 0.97 5.21
C THR A 205 -6.31 1.39 3.92
N ALA A 206 -6.07 2.62 3.47
CA ALA A 206 -6.62 3.08 2.19
C ALA A 206 -6.07 2.27 1.00
N ALA A 207 -4.79 1.93 1.01
CA ALA A 207 -4.16 1.10 0.00
C ALA A 207 -4.76 -0.32 -0.06
N CYS A 208 -5.08 -0.94 1.06
CA CYS A 208 -5.77 -2.23 1.10
C CYS A 208 -7.12 -2.18 0.38
N ALA A 209 -7.93 -1.17 0.71
CA ALA A 209 -9.25 -1.00 0.12
C ALA A 209 -9.17 -0.74 -1.39
N SER A 210 -8.19 0.03 -1.85
CA SER A 210 -7.97 0.27 -3.28
C SER A 210 -7.44 -0.98 -4.00
N ASP A 211 -6.51 -1.74 -3.40
CA ASP A 211 -5.98 -2.97 -3.99
C ASP A 211 -7.09 -4.01 -4.20
N ALA A 212 -8.00 -4.15 -3.21
CA ALA A 212 -9.16 -4.99 -3.36
C ALA A 212 -10.04 -4.53 -4.53
N MET A 213 -10.25 -3.21 -4.69
CA MET A 213 -11.03 -2.63 -5.80
C MET A 213 -10.41 -2.91 -7.16
N VAL A 214 -9.08 -2.83 -7.26
CA VAL A 214 -8.34 -3.19 -8.47
C VAL A 214 -8.55 -4.65 -8.84
N VAL A 215 -8.55 -5.57 -7.86
CA VAL A 215 -8.84 -7.00 -8.14
C VAL A 215 -10.21 -7.16 -8.79
N GLN A 216 -11.23 -6.46 -8.29
CA GLN A 216 -12.57 -6.50 -8.90
C GLN A 216 -12.58 -5.94 -10.33
N TYR A 217 -11.85 -4.86 -10.60
CA TYR A 217 -11.77 -4.32 -11.96
C TYR A 217 -10.96 -5.21 -12.90
N ALA A 218 -9.85 -5.78 -12.43
CA ALA A 218 -9.00 -6.68 -13.20
C ALA A 218 -9.75 -7.98 -13.58
N GLN A 219 -10.67 -8.45 -12.74
CA GLN A 219 -11.52 -9.61 -13.06
C GLN A 219 -12.48 -9.35 -14.22
N ARG A 220 -12.83 -8.09 -14.51
CA ARG A 220 -13.69 -7.70 -15.63
C ARG A 220 -12.95 -7.52 -16.95
N GLU A 221 -11.61 -7.52 -16.92
CA GLU A 221 -10.80 -7.40 -18.14
C GLU A 221 -10.79 -8.74 -18.91
N PRO A 222 -11.07 -8.73 -20.22
CA PRO A 222 -10.92 -9.90 -21.07
C PRO A 222 -9.46 -10.27 -21.24
N LEU A 223 -9.19 -11.49 -21.69
CA LEU A 223 -7.84 -12.07 -21.75
C LEU A 223 -6.86 -11.20 -22.53
N ALA A 224 -7.31 -10.56 -23.61
CA ALA A 224 -6.46 -9.75 -24.50
C ALA A 224 -5.88 -8.47 -23.84
N ILE A 225 -6.53 -7.92 -22.81
CA ILE A 225 -6.12 -6.68 -22.14
C ILE A 225 -5.95 -6.82 -20.63
N ARG A 226 -5.94 -8.06 -20.12
CA ARG A 226 -5.82 -8.35 -18.69
C ARG A 226 -4.51 -7.81 -18.12
N GLY A 227 -4.59 -7.16 -16.97
CA GLY A 227 -3.45 -6.56 -16.28
C GLY A 227 -3.19 -5.12 -16.68
N ARG A 228 -3.99 -4.54 -17.59
CA ARG A 228 -3.89 -3.14 -18.00
C ARG A 228 -4.15 -2.20 -16.82
N ILE A 229 -5.23 -2.42 -16.07
CA ILE A 229 -5.53 -1.60 -14.90
C ILE A 229 -4.44 -1.71 -13.82
N GLN A 230 -3.91 -2.91 -13.59
CA GLN A 230 -2.82 -3.16 -12.63
C GLN A 230 -1.53 -2.44 -13.04
N THR A 231 -1.20 -2.49 -14.34
CA THR A 231 -0.04 -1.78 -14.86
C THR A 231 -0.20 -0.27 -14.66
N ALA A 232 -1.36 0.29 -15.06
CA ALA A 232 -1.62 1.72 -14.95
C ALA A 232 -1.50 2.24 -13.51
N ILE A 233 -2.11 1.58 -12.52
CA ILE A 233 -2.01 2.00 -11.11
C ILE A 233 -0.58 1.93 -10.57
N TYR A 234 0.19 0.89 -10.93
CA TYR A 234 1.54 0.72 -10.43
C TYR A 234 2.50 1.72 -11.09
N THR A 235 2.28 2.02 -12.37
CA THR A 235 2.95 3.12 -13.05
C THR A 235 2.71 4.44 -12.32
N VAL A 236 1.44 4.81 -12.07
CA VAL A 236 1.09 6.04 -11.36
C VAL A 236 1.73 6.09 -9.97
N ARG A 237 1.57 5.03 -9.16
CA ARG A 237 2.16 4.95 -7.81
C ARG A 237 3.68 5.09 -7.82
N THR A 238 4.35 4.47 -8.79
CA THR A 238 5.81 4.50 -8.87
C THR A 238 6.29 5.88 -9.29
N PHE A 239 5.68 6.48 -10.31
CA PHE A 239 6.06 7.82 -10.77
C PHE A 239 5.86 8.90 -9.71
N THR A 240 4.82 8.80 -8.89
CA THR A 240 4.57 9.79 -7.83
C THR A 240 5.32 9.53 -6.54
N GLY A 241 5.96 8.37 -6.39
CA GLY A 241 6.73 7.99 -5.20
C GLY A 241 8.24 8.06 -5.35
N ILE A 242 8.74 8.49 -6.51
CA ILE A 242 10.15 8.83 -6.77
C ILE A 242 10.40 10.27 -6.32
#